data_AF-A0A971U5B5-F1
#
_entry.id   AF-A0A971U5B5-F1
#
_cell.length_a   1.000
_cell.length_b   1.000
_cell.length_c   1.000
_cell.angle_alpha   90.00
_cell.angle_beta   90.00
_cell.angle_gamma   90.00
#
_symmetry.space_group_name_H-M   'P 1'
#
loop_
_entity.id
_entity.type
_entity.pdbx_description
1 polymer ?
#
loop_
_entity_poly.entity_id
_entity_poly.type
_entity_poly.pdbx_seq_one_letter_code
_entity_poly.pdbx_strand_id
1 'polypeptide(L)'
;MQDQPESVRRPIRNPSLPRKAITFAHPSEKEFASVLDFYGIRWEYEPYTFPLAWDEHGNILEAFSPDFYLVDQDTFIELTTLRQRLIRLKRRKLRELVALYPDVKIKLWNRKDFEWMLRRYGIEEHAEELVGKEALSHADE
;
A
#
# COMPACT_ATOMS: atom_id res chain seq x y z
N MET A 1 -7.50 -25.85 19.62
CA MET A 1 -6.79 -25.38 18.42
C MET A 1 -7.76 -25.57 17.26
N GLN A 2 -8.56 -24.54 16.95
CA GLN A 2 -9.58 -24.64 15.91
C GLN A 2 -8.89 -24.40 14.56
N ASP A 3 -8.78 -25.46 13.76
CA ASP A 3 -8.45 -25.37 12.34
C ASP A 3 -9.57 -24.61 11.64
N GLN A 4 -9.37 -23.30 11.43
CA GLN A 4 -10.20 -22.57 10.49
C GLN A 4 -9.82 -23.00 9.07
N PRO A 5 -10.81 -23.24 8.19
CA PRO A 5 -10.53 -23.73 6.84
C PRO A 5 -9.66 -22.73 6.07
N GLU A 6 -8.66 -23.23 5.34
CA GLU A 6 -7.73 -22.45 4.51
C GLU A 6 -8.43 -21.43 3.58
N SER A 7 -9.69 -21.69 3.21
CA SER A 7 -10.49 -20.81 2.36
C SER A 7 -10.74 -19.43 2.96
N VAL A 8 -10.78 -19.32 4.29
CA VAL A 8 -11.09 -18.07 5.01
C VAL A 8 -9.88 -17.13 5.05
N ARG A 9 -8.67 -17.70 4.91
CA ARG A 9 -7.37 -16.99 4.96
C ARG A 9 -6.84 -16.61 3.60
N ARG A 10 -7.66 -16.59 2.55
CA ARG A 10 -7.19 -16.21 1.21
C ARG A 10 -7.31 -14.69 1.03
N PRO A 11 -6.30 -14.03 0.42
CA PRO A 11 -6.46 -12.66 -0.01
C PRO A 11 -7.61 -12.56 -1.02
N ILE A 12 -8.43 -11.52 -0.89
CA ILE A 12 -9.54 -11.24 -1.78
C ILE A 12 -9.00 -10.33 -2.89
N ARG A 13 -9.06 -10.75 -4.16
CA ARG A 13 -8.69 -9.89 -5.29
C ARG A 13 -9.77 -8.83 -5.50
N ASN A 14 -9.36 -7.56 -5.49
CA ASN A 14 -10.23 -6.43 -5.80
C ASN A 14 -10.32 -6.23 -7.33
N PRO A 15 -11.43 -5.67 -7.84
CA PRO A 15 -11.59 -5.41 -9.26
C PRO A 15 -10.52 -4.42 -9.76
N SER A 16 -9.86 -4.75 -10.87
CA SER A 16 -8.94 -3.82 -11.51
C SER A 16 -9.72 -2.71 -12.20
N LEU A 17 -9.43 -1.46 -11.82
CA LEU A 17 -10.03 -0.27 -12.43
C LEU A 17 -9.06 0.34 -13.46
N PRO A 18 -9.55 0.82 -14.60
CA PRO A 18 -8.76 1.66 -15.49
C PRO A 18 -8.21 2.88 -14.74
N ARG A 19 -6.97 3.32 -15.04
CA ARG A 19 -6.30 4.46 -14.38
C ARG A 19 -7.21 5.69 -14.17
N LYS A 20 -8.01 6.05 -15.19
CA LYS A 20 -8.92 7.22 -15.15
C LYS A 20 -10.12 7.07 -14.22
N ALA A 21 -10.46 5.84 -13.83
CA ALA A 21 -11.59 5.52 -12.97
C ALA A 21 -11.18 5.29 -11.50
N ILE A 22 -9.87 5.36 -11.20
CA ILE A 22 -9.37 5.21 -9.83
C ILE A 22 -9.69 6.48 -9.04
N THR A 23 -10.41 6.32 -7.94
CA THR A 23 -10.60 7.35 -6.91
C THR A 23 -9.64 7.06 -5.77
N PHE A 24 -8.59 7.86 -5.65
CA PHE A 24 -7.61 7.74 -4.57
C PHE A 24 -8.20 8.21 -3.24
N ALA A 25 -7.91 7.49 -2.15
CA ALA A 25 -8.34 7.84 -0.81
C ALA A 25 -7.62 9.07 -0.26
N HIS A 26 -6.37 9.28 -0.69
CA HIS A 26 -5.56 10.42 -0.25
C HIS A 26 -4.76 11.07 -1.41
N PRO A 27 -4.56 12.40 -1.42
CA PRO A 27 -3.79 13.08 -2.47
C PRO A 27 -2.38 12.50 -2.70
N SER A 28 -1.69 12.06 -1.64
CA SER A 28 -0.36 11.45 -1.76
C SER A 28 -0.34 10.16 -2.58
N GLU A 29 -1.44 9.39 -2.58
CA GLU A 29 -1.55 8.19 -3.42
C GLU A 29 -1.64 8.57 -4.89
N LYS A 30 -2.40 9.63 -5.21
CA LYS A 30 -2.48 10.16 -6.58
C LYS A 30 -1.13 10.68 -7.08
N GLU A 31 -0.39 11.39 -6.24
CA GLU A 31 0.97 11.84 -6.56
C GLU A 31 1.87 10.64 -6.83
N PHE A 32 1.88 9.65 -5.92
CA PHE A 32 2.68 8.44 -6.05
C PHE A 32 2.36 7.69 -7.36
N ALA A 33 1.07 7.47 -7.65
CA ALA A 33 0.59 6.89 -8.90
C ALA A 33 1.11 7.64 -10.14
N SER A 34 1.05 8.97 -10.12
CA SER A 34 1.48 9.82 -11.24
C SER A 34 2.98 9.67 -11.51
N VAL A 35 3.78 9.59 -10.44
CA VAL A 35 5.23 9.40 -10.56
C VAL A 35 5.57 7.99 -11.04
N LEU A 36 4.87 6.96 -10.56
CA LEU A 36 5.06 5.60 -11.06
C LEU A 36 4.72 5.51 -12.57
N ASP A 37 3.64 6.14 -13.01
CA ASP A 37 3.25 6.21 -14.42
C ASP A 37 4.31 6.97 -15.25
N PHE A 38 4.83 8.09 -14.74
CA PHE A 38 5.89 8.87 -15.41
C PHE A 38 7.16 8.04 -15.67
N TYR A 39 7.52 7.17 -14.73
CA TYR A 39 8.68 6.28 -14.86
C TYR A 39 8.38 4.91 -15.48
N GLY A 40 7.14 4.68 -15.94
CA GLY A 40 6.75 3.41 -16.55
C GLY A 40 6.81 2.21 -15.60
N ILE A 41 6.78 2.45 -14.28
CA ILE A 41 6.74 1.38 -13.29
C ILE A 41 5.35 0.75 -13.33
N ARG A 42 5.25 -0.57 -13.47
CA ARG A 42 3.95 -1.25 -13.51
C ARG A 42 3.36 -1.38 -12.11
N TRP A 43 2.16 -0.84 -11.90
CA TRP A 43 1.49 -0.84 -10.60
C TRP A 43 -0.01 -1.04 -10.68
N GLU A 44 -0.60 -1.60 -9.62
CA GLU A 44 -2.05 -1.71 -9.38
C GLU A 44 -2.44 -1.00 -8.07
N TYR A 45 -3.62 -0.36 -8.04
CA TYR A 45 -4.17 0.29 -6.84
C TYR A 45 -5.00 -0.70 -6.03
N GLU A 46 -4.73 -0.83 -4.73
CA GLU A 46 -5.43 -1.72 -3.80
C GLU A 46 -5.89 -3.06 -4.42
N PRO A 47 -5.03 -3.84 -5.08
CA PRO A 47 -5.50 -4.98 -5.87
C PRO A 47 -5.94 -6.17 -5.02
N TYR A 48 -5.58 -6.19 -3.73
CA TYR A 48 -5.95 -7.24 -2.80
C TYR A 48 -6.35 -6.68 -1.45
N THR A 49 -7.37 -7.31 -0.86
CA THR A 49 -7.76 -7.13 0.54
C THR A 49 -7.37 -8.38 1.31
N PHE A 50 -6.62 -8.23 2.40
CA PHE A 50 -6.14 -9.30 3.26
C PHE A 50 -6.96 -9.33 4.55
N PRO A 51 -7.81 -10.34 4.76
CA PRO A 51 -8.47 -10.53 6.05
C PRO A 51 -7.43 -10.84 7.15
N LEU A 52 -7.54 -10.17 8.29
CA LEU A 52 -6.61 -10.27 9.43
C LEU A 52 -7.26 -10.85 10.69
N ALA A 53 -8.57 -10.68 10.86
CA ALA A 53 -9.32 -11.23 11.99
C ALA A 53 -10.75 -11.59 11.58
N TRP A 54 -11.32 -12.57 12.27
CA TRP A 54 -12.67 -13.10 12.03
C TRP A 54 -13.43 -13.34 13.32
N ASP A 55 -14.76 -13.31 13.26
CA ASP A 55 -15.63 -13.71 14.37
C ASP A 55 -15.83 -15.25 14.42
N GLU A 56 -16.62 -15.71 15.39
CA GLU A 56 -16.94 -17.14 15.57
C GLU A 56 -17.72 -17.75 14.41
N HIS A 57 -18.34 -16.91 13.56
CA HIS A 57 -19.11 -17.31 12.40
C HIS A 57 -18.30 -17.24 11.10
N GLY A 58 -17.03 -16.81 11.17
CA GLY A 58 -16.13 -16.67 10.01
C GLY A 58 -16.30 -15.35 9.25
N ASN A 59 -17.05 -14.38 9.78
CA ASN A 59 -17.13 -13.05 9.17
C ASN A 59 -15.86 -12.26 9.45
N ILE A 60 -15.40 -11.48 8.46
CA ILE A 60 -14.20 -10.65 8.59
C ILE A 60 -14.45 -9.51 9.58
N LEU A 61 -13.69 -9.47 10.67
CA LEU A 61 -13.70 -8.38 11.65
C LEU A 61 -12.68 -7.30 11.33
N GLU A 62 -11.52 -7.69 10.80
CA GLU A 62 -10.45 -6.77 10.43
C GLU A 62 -9.82 -7.22 9.13
N ALA A 63 -9.54 -6.26 8.26
CA ALA A 63 -8.81 -6.48 7.01
C ALA A 63 -7.83 -5.34 6.74
N PHE A 64 -6.95 -5.59 5.78
CA PHE A 64 -5.94 -4.65 5.33
C PHE A 64 -5.78 -4.73 3.81
N SER A 65 -5.88 -3.59 3.15
CA SER A 65 -5.70 -3.46 1.70
C SER A 65 -4.51 -2.54 1.48
N PRO A 66 -3.36 -3.06 1.03
CA PRO A 66 -2.19 -2.22 0.76
C PRO A 66 -2.50 -1.25 -0.38
N ASP A 67 -2.06 0.00 -0.25
CA ASP A 67 -2.37 1.07 -1.22
C ASP A 67 -1.95 0.71 -2.66
N PHE A 68 -0.76 0.12 -2.85
CA PHE A 68 -0.21 -0.21 -4.17
C PHE A 68 0.39 -1.61 -4.22
N TYR A 69 0.41 -2.19 -5.42
CA TYR A 69 1.22 -3.36 -5.75
C TYR A 69 2.12 -3.04 -6.95
N LEU A 70 3.43 -3.22 -6.77
CA LEU A 70 4.40 -3.06 -7.85
C LEU A 70 4.61 -4.41 -8.54
N VAL A 71 4.15 -4.52 -9.78
CA VAL A 71 3.99 -5.80 -10.49
C VAL A 71 5.34 -6.45 -10.79
N ASP A 72 6.33 -5.66 -11.22
CA ASP A 72 7.66 -6.16 -11.58
C ASP A 72 8.46 -6.64 -10.35
N GLN A 73 8.20 -6.05 -9.18
CA GLN A 73 8.90 -6.35 -7.94
C GLN A 73 8.14 -7.36 -7.07
N ASP A 74 6.92 -7.75 -7.46
CA ASP A 74 6.05 -8.62 -6.67
C ASP A 74 5.96 -8.14 -5.22
N THR A 75 5.71 -6.83 -5.03
CA THR A 75 5.77 -6.20 -3.72
C THR A 75 4.63 -5.22 -3.52
N PHE A 76 3.92 -5.35 -2.40
CA PHE A 76 2.92 -4.40 -1.93
C PHE A 76 3.59 -3.21 -1.22
N ILE A 77 3.05 -2.02 -1.45
CA ILE A 77 3.47 -0.77 -0.85
C ILE A 77 2.29 -0.18 -0.11
N GLU A 78 2.49 0.11 1.17
CA GLU A 78 1.61 0.91 1.99
C GLU A 78 2.26 2.28 2.19
N LEU A 79 1.58 3.35 1.78
CA LEU A 79 2.04 4.70 2.02
C LEU A 79 1.75 5.10 3.47
N THR A 80 2.69 5.81 4.09
CA THR A 80 2.49 6.38 5.42
C THR A 80 2.78 7.88 5.44
N THR A 81 1.85 8.62 6.01
CA THR A 81 2.12 9.96 6.53
C THR A 81 2.78 9.82 7.90
N LEU A 82 3.63 10.77 8.32
CA LEU A 82 4.45 10.65 9.53
C LEU A 82 3.66 10.77 10.85
N ARG A 83 2.32 10.81 10.81
CA ARG A 83 1.46 10.88 12.01
C ARG A 83 1.67 9.62 12.86
N GLN A 84 2.44 9.76 13.94
CA GLN A 84 2.90 8.67 14.82
C GLN A 84 1.79 7.72 15.28
N ARG A 85 0.60 8.26 15.62
CA ARG A 85 -0.55 7.45 16.06
C ARG A 85 -1.06 6.50 14.96
N LEU A 86 -1.14 6.97 13.71
CA LEU A 86 -1.60 6.18 12.57
C LEU A 86 -0.55 5.13 12.18
N ILE A 87 0.74 5.48 12.25
CA ILE A 87 1.85 4.54 12.02
C ILE A 87 1.77 3.33 12.96
N ARG A 88 1.44 3.53 14.25
CA ARG A 88 1.33 2.40 15.20
C ARG A 88 0.26 1.40 14.79
N LEU A 89 -0.90 1.88 14.34
CA LEU A 89 -1.99 1.04 13.85
C LEU A 89 -1.61 0.32 12.56
N LYS A 90 -1.05 1.04 11.57
CA LYS A 90 -0.56 0.43 10.31
C LYS A 90 0.48 -0.66 10.60
N ARG A 91 1.45 -0.38 11.48
CA ARG A 91 2.47 -1.38 11.88
C ARG A 91 1.90 -2.60 12.60
N ARG A 92 0.82 -2.45 13.36
CA ARG A 92 0.13 -3.61 13.97
C ARG A 92 -0.44 -4.51 12.87
N LYS A 93 -1.25 -3.94 11.98
CA LYS A 93 -1.86 -4.67 10.86
C LYS A 93 -0.82 -5.32 9.95
N LEU A 94 0.29 -4.65 9.67
CA LEU A 94 1.38 -5.23 8.88
C LEU A 94 2.04 -6.44 9.55
N ARG A 95 2.21 -6.42 10.88
CA ARG A 95 2.73 -7.59 11.60
C ARG A 95 1.76 -8.76 11.55
N GLU A 96 0.47 -8.49 11.71
CA GLU A 96 -0.59 -9.51 11.59
C GLU A 96 -0.64 -10.08 10.17
N LEU A 97 -0.54 -9.23 9.14
CA LEU A 97 -0.47 -9.65 7.75
C LEU A 97 0.73 -10.57 7.52
N VAL A 98 1.94 -10.17 7.91
CA VAL A 98 3.13 -11.01 7.71
C VAL A 98 3.05 -12.33 8.47
N ALA A 99 2.39 -12.35 9.64
CA ALA A 99 2.18 -13.58 10.40
C ALA A 99 1.17 -14.53 9.72
N LEU A 100 0.13 -14.00 9.09
CA LEU A 100 -0.92 -14.79 8.42
C LEU A 100 -0.56 -15.14 6.96
N TYR A 101 0.23 -14.30 6.30
CA TYR A 101 0.58 -14.37 4.89
C TYR A 101 2.10 -14.22 4.70
N PRO A 102 2.90 -15.23 5.11
CA PRO A 102 4.36 -15.11 5.14
C PRO A 102 5.01 -14.91 3.76
N ASP A 103 4.34 -15.33 2.69
CA ASP A 103 4.83 -15.18 1.31
C ASP A 103 4.59 -13.78 0.72
N VAL A 104 3.80 -12.94 1.41
CA VAL A 104 3.46 -11.60 0.92
C VAL A 104 4.59 -10.63 1.23
N LYS A 105 5.20 -10.09 0.17
CA LYS A 105 6.19 -9.00 0.30
C LYS A 105 5.46 -7.67 0.43
N ILE A 106 5.60 -7.02 1.59
CA ILE A 106 5.00 -5.71 1.84
C ILE A 106 6.00 -4.73 2.47
N LYS A 107 5.94 -3.46 2.07
CA LYS A 107 6.76 -2.38 2.61
C LYS A 107 5.89 -1.19 2.99
N LEU A 108 6.20 -0.58 4.14
CA LEU A 108 5.65 0.70 4.56
C LEU A 108 6.58 1.80 4.06
N TRP A 109 6.12 2.66 3.15
CA TRP A 109 6.91 3.74 2.57
C TRP A 109 6.42 5.10 3.06
N ASN A 110 7.35 5.88 3.59
CA ASN A 110 7.19 7.31 3.68
C ASN A 110 7.77 7.99 2.42
N ARG A 111 7.66 9.31 2.36
CA ARG A 111 8.19 10.13 1.26
C ARG A 111 9.68 9.91 0.99
N LYS A 112 10.52 9.80 2.03
CA LYS A 112 11.98 9.59 1.86
C LYS A 112 12.27 8.21 1.28
N ASP A 113 11.51 7.18 1.67
CA ASP A 113 11.65 5.84 1.09
C ASP A 113 11.33 5.87 -0.40
N PHE A 114 10.34 6.68 -0.78
CA PHE A 114 9.99 6.90 -2.18
C PHE A 114 11.08 7.66 -2.95
N GLU A 115 11.55 8.80 -2.44
CA GLU A 115 12.65 9.57 -3.02
C GLU A 115 13.92 8.71 -3.20
N TRP A 116 14.23 7.86 -2.21
CA TRP A 116 15.34 6.92 -2.29
C TRP A 116 15.14 5.85 -3.36
N MET A 117 13.91 5.33 -3.51
CA MET A 117 13.59 4.38 -4.56
C MET A 117 13.85 4.99 -5.95
N LEU A 118 13.35 6.20 -6.20
CA LEU A 118 13.56 6.89 -7.48
C LEU A 118 15.06 7.06 -7.80
N ARG A 119 15.86 7.50 -6.82
CA ARG A 119 17.32 7.61 -6.96
C ARG A 119 17.94 6.27 -7.37
N ARG A 120 17.54 5.16 -6.75
CA ARG A 120 18.08 3.82 -7.05
C ARG A 120 17.78 3.35 -8.47
N TYR A 121 16.71 3.82 -9.10
CA TYR A 121 16.43 3.49 -10.50
C TYR A 121 17.20 4.37 -11.51
N GLY A 122 18.14 5.22 -11.05
CA GLY A 122 18.91 6.11 -11.92
C GLY A 122 18.13 7.34 -12.36
N ILE A 123 17.14 7.73 -11.55
CA ILE A 123 16.12 8.70 -11.92
C ILE A 123 16.30 9.99 -11.10
N GLU A 124 17.53 10.50 -11.10
CA GLU A 124 17.96 11.57 -10.20
C GLU A 124 17.49 12.96 -10.65
N GLU A 125 17.44 13.23 -11.95
CA GLU A 125 17.24 14.59 -12.49
C GLU A 125 15.83 15.17 -12.27
N HIS A 126 14.83 14.34 -11.95
CA HIS A 126 13.42 14.79 -11.82
C HIS A 126 12.78 14.48 -10.46
N ALA A 127 13.48 13.79 -9.54
CA ALA A 127 12.89 13.37 -8.27
C ALA A 127 12.52 14.56 -7.36
N GLU A 128 13.30 15.64 -7.37
CA GLU A 128 13.05 16.82 -6.52
C GLU A 128 11.91 17.71 -7.05
N GLU A 129 11.63 17.67 -8.35
CA GLU A 129 10.55 18.42 -8.99
C GLU A 129 9.19 17.70 -8.90
N LEU A 130 9.21 16.36 -8.97
CA LEU A 130 8.00 15.53 -9.06
C LEU A 130 7.39 15.18 -7.70
N VAL A 131 8.22 15.04 -6.67
CA VAL A 131 7.70 14.90 -5.31
C VAL A 131 7.36 16.31 -4.84
N GLY A 132 6.22 16.83 -5.29
CA GLY A 132 5.78 18.19 -5.03
C GLY A 132 5.81 18.57 -3.55
N LYS A 133 6.03 19.85 -3.24
CA LYS A 133 5.95 20.38 -1.87
C LYS A 133 4.49 20.43 -1.35
N GLU A 134 3.49 20.10 -2.15
CA GLU A 134 2.05 20.24 -1.83
C GLU A 134 1.52 19.20 -0.84
N ALA A 135 2.19 18.05 -0.69
CA ALA A 135 1.92 17.11 0.40
C ALA A 135 2.22 17.67 1.81
N LEU A 136 2.84 18.86 1.92
CA LEU A 136 3.10 19.53 3.20
C LEU A 136 1.89 20.29 3.75
N SER A 137 0.88 20.66 2.95
CA SER A 137 -0.20 21.53 3.44
C SER A 137 -1.47 20.81 3.88
N HIS A 138 -1.75 19.60 3.36
CA HIS A 138 -2.99 18.87 3.67
C HIS A 138 -2.77 17.61 4.51
N ALA A 139 -1.53 17.28 4.86
CA ALA A 139 -1.24 16.20 5.82
C ALA A 139 -1.46 16.63 7.28
N ASP A 140 -1.94 17.87 7.53
CA ASP A 140 -2.11 18.50 8.85
C ASP A 140 -3.55 18.99 9.16
N GLU A 141 -4.54 18.73 8.30
CA GLU A 141 -5.98 18.79 8.68
C GLU A 141 -6.55 17.39 8.98
#